data_AF-A0A210QUL6-F1
#
_entry.id   AF-A0A210QUL6-F1
#
_cell.length_a   1.000
_cell.length_b   1.000
_cell.length_c   1.000
_cell.angle_alpha   90.00
_cell.angle_beta   90.00
_cell.angle_gamma   90.00
#
_symmetry.space_group_name_H-M   'P 1'
#
loop_
_entity.id
_entity.type
_entity.pdbx_description
1 polymer ?
#
loop_
_entity_poly.entity_id
_entity_poly.type
_entity_poly.pdbx_seq_one_letter_code
_entity_poly.pdbx_strand_id
1 'polypeptide(L)'
;MDDAERRILRKHHTKLLETLDTKFMIPFLFENGIVYEENYLDDVPCRPERVKKMLLFLKDWCPFEMFLECLRHEDCYSFIADALEKDGQNDFVHMQRKVNIFTDRRKQVGEFRHKLKRCSLENDSVTFLKYYEKAIRDWDNVICNRSKYNHQQRQRLADFCHAAYDAEIVRRRVFYENIKLQGDILDKMQLMSAHTSCPIAPDVIFLTRFSSALVMAGGSLEDGLACIEDAQQKMELLPACRETGLVLYSKFNFLLMKHERDRTSIDKEELSKLGNSVISHFSTESDTISNDFKRIFC
;
A
#
# COMPACT_ATOMS: atom_id res chain seq x y z
N MET A 1 -28.94 7.10 -6.01
CA MET A 1 -28.67 8.55 -6.00
C MET A 1 -29.66 9.30 -6.88
N ASP A 2 -30.08 10.50 -6.47
CA ASP A 2 -30.94 11.40 -7.25
C ASP A 2 -30.15 12.18 -8.32
N ASP A 3 -30.84 13.02 -9.10
CA ASP A 3 -30.21 13.78 -10.19
C ASP A 3 -29.32 14.95 -9.73
N ALA A 4 -29.47 15.44 -8.50
CA ALA A 4 -28.58 16.43 -7.93
C ALA A 4 -27.26 15.76 -7.49
N GLU A 5 -27.35 14.66 -6.77
CA GLU A 5 -26.21 13.84 -6.31
C GLU A 5 -25.40 13.30 -7.50
N ARG A 6 -26.09 12.82 -8.54
CA ARG A 6 -25.44 12.39 -9.80
C ARG A 6 -24.68 13.52 -10.49
N ARG A 7 -25.14 14.76 -10.39
CA ARG A 7 -24.43 15.93 -10.92
C ARG A 7 -23.17 16.23 -10.11
N ILE A 8 -23.20 16.08 -8.79
CA ILE A 8 -22.02 16.21 -7.93
C ILE A 8 -20.96 15.17 -8.32
N LEU A 9 -21.36 13.90 -8.47
CA LEU A 9 -20.42 12.85 -8.91
C LEU A 9 -19.80 13.13 -10.29
N ARG A 10 -20.59 13.66 -11.24
CA ARG A 10 -20.06 14.03 -12.57
C ARG A 10 -19.07 15.18 -12.48
N LYS A 11 -19.33 16.20 -11.66
CA LYS A 11 -18.43 17.34 -11.44
C LYS A 11 -17.08 16.90 -10.90
N HIS A 12 -17.07 15.91 -10.00
CA HIS A 12 -15.84 15.36 -9.39
C HIS A 12 -15.29 14.13 -10.10
N HIS A 13 -15.84 13.74 -11.25
CA HIS A 13 -15.54 12.45 -11.87
C HIS A 13 -14.04 12.20 -12.06
N THR A 14 -13.31 13.19 -12.61
CA THR A 14 -11.86 13.09 -12.82
C THR A 14 -11.12 12.87 -11.50
N LYS A 15 -11.42 13.68 -10.48
CA LYS A 15 -10.79 13.57 -9.15
C LYS A 15 -11.08 12.22 -8.49
N LEU A 16 -12.32 11.73 -8.61
CA LEU A 16 -12.72 10.42 -8.09
C LEU A 16 -11.95 9.29 -8.79
N LEU A 17 -11.84 9.35 -10.13
CA LEU A 17 -11.05 8.38 -10.90
C LEU A 17 -9.57 8.40 -10.54
N GLU A 18 -8.99 9.58 -10.34
CA GLU A 18 -7.58 9.75 -10.03
C GLU A 18 -7.23 9.34 -8.60
N THR A 19 -8.17 9.45 -7.67
CA THR A 19 -7.86 9.31 -6.23
C THR A 19 -8.37 8.02 -5.60
N LEU A 20 -9.55 7.53 -6.01
CA LEU A 20 -10.14 6.36 -5.37
C LEU A 20 -9.43 5.07 -5.80
N ASP A 21 -9.49 4.07 -4.94
CA ASP A 21 -9.14 2.70 -5.31
C ASP A 21 -10.21 1.76 -4.74
N THR A 22 -10.73 0.89 -5.60
CA THR A 22 -11.86 0.02 -5.28
C THR A 22 -11.53 -0.94 -4.15
N LYS A 23 -10.26 -1.29 -3.94
CA LYS A 23 -9.80 -2.16 -2.84
C LYS A 23 -10.18 -1.64 -1.45
N PHE A 24 -10.28 -0.32 -1.30
CA PHE A 24 -10.58 0.33 -0.01
C PHE A 24 -12.07 0.49 0.24
N MET A 25 -12.87 0.45 -0.83
CA MET A 25 -14.29 0.75 -0.77
C MET A 25 -15.13 -0.54 -0.82
N ILE A 26 -14.71 -1.54 -1.60
CA ILE A 26 -15.47 -2.78 -1.79
C ILE A 26 -15.74 -3.52 -0.48
N PRO A 27 -14.80 -3.69 0.47
CA PRO A 27 -15.09 -4.36 1.73
C PRO A 27 -16.24 -3.72 2.51
N PHE A 28 -16.24 -2.38 2.62
CA PHE A 28 -17.33 -1.64 3.27
C PHE A 28 -18.65 -1.80 2.51
N LEU A 29 -18.63 -1.67 1.18
CA LEU A 29 -19.82 -1.79 0.34
C LEU A 29 -20.42 -3.20 0.41
N PHE A 30 -19.57 -4.24 0.54
CA PHE A 30 -20.00 -5.62 0.67
C PHE A 30 -20.63 -5.87 2.05
N GLU A 31 -19.98 -5.40 3.13
CA GLU A 31 -20.51 -5.52 4.50
C GLU A 31 -21.86 -4.81 4.66
N ASN A 32 -22.10 -3.73 3.90
CA ASN A 32 -23.37 -3.00 3.89
C ASN A 32 -24.37 -3.47 2.81
N GLY A 33 -24.08 -4.58 2.12
CA GLY A 33 -25.00 -5.20 1.16
C GLY A 33 -25.24 -4.41 -0.13
N ILE A 34 -24.35 -3.47 -0.47
CA ILE A 34 -24.42 -2.68 -1.70
C ILE A 34 -23.83 -3.45 -2.89
N VAL A 35 -22.74 -4.19 -2.69
CA VAL A 35 -22.17 -5.10 -3.69
C VAL A 35 -22.38 -6.55 -3.27
N TYR A 36 -22.64 -7.42 -4.25
CA TYR A 36 -22.99 -8.82 -4.01
C TYR A 36 -21.78 -9.76 -3.92
N GLU A 37 -20.64 -9.34 -4.46
CA GLU A 37 -19.39 -10.12 -4.45
C GLU A 37 -18.21 -9.21 -4.08
N GLU A 38 -17.37 -9.64 -3.13
CA GLU A 38 -16.20 -8.89 -2.65
C GLU A 38 -15.11 -8.72 -3.74
N ASN A 39 -15.11 -9.58 -4.78
CA ASN A 39 -14.06 -9.64 -5.80
C ASN A 39 -14.54 -9.27 -7.21
N TYR A 40 -15.74 -8.70 -7.38
CA TYR A 40 -16.36 -8.50 -8.71
C TYR A 40 -15.61 -7.59 -9.69
N LEU A 41 -14.53 -6.93 -9.24
CA LEU A 41 -13.68 -6.05 -10.06
C LEU A 41 -12.22 -6.52 -10.15
N ASP A 42 -11.87 -7.68 -9.61
CA ASP A 42 -10.49 -8.18 -9.61
C ASP A 42 -9.99 -8.52 -11.01
N ASP A 43 -10.89 -8.89 -11.92
CA ASP A 43 -10.61 -9.22 -13.32
C ASP A 43 -10.21 -7.98 -14.17
N VAL A 44 -10.39 -6.77 -13.62
CA VAL A 44 -10.14 -5.52 -14.32
C VAL A 44 -8.76 -4.98 -13.92
N PRO A 45 -7.76 -5.00 -14.82
CA PRO A 45 -6.37 -4.79 -14.43
C PRO A 45 -6.04 -3.33 -14.07
N CYS A 46 -6.77 -2.36 -14.63
CA CYS A 46 -6.45 -0.94 -14.49
C CYS A 46 -7.28 -0.27 -13.39
N ARG A 47 -6.63 0.44 -12.45
CA ARG A 47 -7.30 1.14 -11.34
C ARG A 47 -8.36 2.15 -11.82
N PRO A 48 -8.07 3.11 -12.71
CA PRO A 48 -9.09 4.03 -13.24
C PRO A 48 -10.32 3.31 -13.82
N GLU A 49 -10.12 2.21 -14.56
CA GLU A 49 -11.24 1.46 -15.16
C GLU A 49 -12.05 0.70 -14.10
N ARG A 50 -11.39 0.16 -13.06
CA ARG A 50 -12.07 -0.41 -11.86
C ARG A 50 -12.93 0.63 -11.16
N VAL A 51 -12.34 1.78 -10.85
CA VAL A 51 -13.04 2.89 -10.17
C VAL A 51 -14.21 3.38 -11.02
N LYS A 52 -14.01 3.53 -12.33
CA LYS A 52 -15.09 3.91 -13.26
C LYS A 52 -16.24 2.92 -13.23
N LYS A 53 -15.98 1.61 -13.32
CA LYS A 53 -17.02 0.57 -13.23
C LYS A 53 -17.74 0.61 -11.88
N MET A 54 -16.99 0.75 -10.79
CA MET A 54 -17.57 0.88 -9.45
C MET A 54 -18.46 2.13 -9.35
N LEU A 55 -18.00 3.30 -9.79
CA LEU A 55 -18.79 4.54 -9.73
C LEU A 55 -20.05 4.46 -10.59
N LEU A 56 -19.99 3.82 -11.76
CA LEU A 56 -21.15 3.57 -12.61
C LEU A 56 -22.19 2.69 -11.89
N PHE A 57 -21.74 1.65 -11.19
CA PHE A 57 -22.61 0.81 -10.37
C PHE A 57 -23.21 1.59 -9.19
N LEU A 58 -22.37 2.25 -8.39
CA LEU A 58 -22.80 2.96 -7.17
C LEU A 58 -23.79 4.08 -7.46
N LYS A 59 -23.64 4.78 -8.60
CA LYS A 59 -24.57 5.83 -9.03
C LYS A 59 -26.03 5.35 -9.05
N ASP A 60 -26.27 4.10 -9.44
CA ASP A 60 -27.60 3.56 -9.66
C ASP A 60 -28.09 2.71 -8.47
N TRP A 61 -27.16 2.15 -7.68
CA TRP A 61 -27.50 1.16 -6.63
C TRP A 61 -27.11 1.57 -5.21
N CYS A 62 -26.33 2.63 -5.01
CA CYS A 62 -25.92 3.11 -3.69
C CYS A 62 -26.62 4.44 -3.33
N PRO A 63 -27.18 4.59 -2.12
CA PRO A 63 -27.55 5.90 -1.58
C PRO A 63 -26.33 6.82 -1.47
N PHE A 64 -26.50 8.14 -1.66
CA PHE A 64 -25.38 9.06 -1.66
C PHE A 64 -24.73 9.19 -0.27
N GLU A 65 -25.53 9.22 0.79
CA GLU A 65 -25.07 9.20 2.18
C GLU A 65 -24.22 7.96 2.46
N MET A 66 -24.65 6.79 1.98
CA MET A 66 -23.89 5.53 2.13
C MET A 66 -22.56 5.59 1.38
N PHE A 67 -22.52 6.25 0.22
CA PHE A 67 -21.27 6.49 -0.50
C PHE A 67 -20.34 7.44 0.27
N LEU A 68 -20.87 8.48 0.90
CA LEU A 68 -20.10 9.41 1.74
C LEU A 68 -19.57 8.70 3.01
N GLU A 69 -20.39 7.87 3.65
CA GLU A 69 -19.96 7.01 4.77
C GLU A 69 -18.84 6.07 4.34
N CYS A 70 -18.96 5.44 3.17
CA CYS A 70 -17.91 4.60 2.61
C CYS A 70 -16.59 5.37 2.39
N LEU A 71 -16.66 6.62 1.92
CA LEU A 71 -15.48 7.47 1.74
C LEU A 71 -14.84 7.87 3.08
N ARG A 72 -15.65 8.08 4.11
CA ARG A 72 -15.18 8.39 5.48
C ARG A 72 -14.70 7.19 6.26
N HIS A 73 -15.05 5.99 5.82
CA HIS A 73 -14.68 4.76 6.48
C HIS A 73 -13.15 4.70 6.63
N GLU A 74 -12.69 4.54 7.88
CA GLU A 74 -11.27 4.48 8.25
C GLU A 74 -10.43 5.70 7.81
N ASP A 75 -11.08 6.85 7.65
CA ASP A 75 -10.44 8.08 7.18
C ASP A 75 -9.72 7.94 5.82
N CYS A 76 -10.11 6.96 5.00
CA CYS A 76 -9.44 6.69 3.73
C CYS A 76 -9.62 7.85 2.74
N TYR A 77 -10.83 8.40 2.67
CA TYR A 77 -11.19 9.45 1.71
C TYR A 77 -12.11 10.52 2.33
N SER A 78 -12.00 10.79 3.64
CA SER A 78 -12.84 11.78 4.33
C SER A 78 -12.82 13.15 3.64
N PHE A 79 -11.69 13.56 3.07
CA PHE A 79 -11.57 14.82 2.31
C PHE A 79 -12.36 14.82 0.99
N ILE A 80 -12.58 13.66 0.37
CA ILE A 80 -13.43 13.53 -0.82
C ILE A 80 -14.89 13.63 -0.38
N ALA A 81 -15.28 12.93 0.69
CA ALA A 81 -16.62 13.04 1.24
C ALA A 81 -16.97 14.49 1.58
N ASP A 82 -16.07 15.19 2.27
CA ASP A 82 -16.23 16.59 2.63
C ASP A 82 -16.28 17.49 1.39
N ALA A 83 -15.50 17.20 0.34
CA ALA A 83 -15.55 17.97 -0.91
C ALA A 83 -16.87 17.75 -1.68
N LEU A 84 -17.41 16.54 -1.65
CA LEU A 84 -18.69 16.20 -2.29
C LEU A 84 -19.87 16.83 -1.55
N GLU A 85 -19.84 16.85 -0.21
CA GLU A 85 -20.85 17.53 0.61
C GLU A 85 -20.76 19.06 0.50
N LYS A 86 -19.54 19.61 0.51
CA LYS A 86 -19.31 21.06 0.34
C LYS A 86 -19.69 21.58 -1.03
N ASP A 87 -19.72 20.76 -2.08
CA ASP A 87 -20.29 21.22 -3.35
C ASP A 87 -21.84 21.32 -3.34
N GLY A 88 -22.47 20.93 -2.22
CA GLY A 88 -23.81 21.38 -1.82
C GLY A 88 -23.85 22.76 -1.14
N GLN A 89 -22.71 23.30 -0.67
CA GLN A 89 -22.54 24.62 -0.03
C GLN A 89 -21.10 25.17 -0.19
N ASN A 90 -20.91 26.08 -1.16
CA ASN A 90 -19.69 26.80 -1.58
C ASN A 90 -18.37 26.69 -0.75
N ASP A 91 -17.30 26.48 -1.52
CA ASP A 91 -15.88 26.89 -1.36
C ASP A 91 -15.06 26.37 -0.15
N PHE A 92 -14.09 25.49 -0.45
CA PHE A 92 -12.63 25.66 -0.31
C PHE A 92 -11.94 24.30 -0.52
N VAL A 93 -10.92 24.24 -1.39
CA VAL A 93 -10.07 23.05 -1.59
C VAL A 93 -9.15 22.87 -0.39
N HIS A 94 -9.44 21.88 0.46
CA HIS A 94 -8.51 21.45 1.51
C HIS A 94 -7.36 20.64 0.91
N MET A 95 -6.12 20.95 1.32
CA MET A 95 -4.96 20.10 1.10
C MET A 95 -5.26 18.69 1.64
N GLN A 96 -4.92 17.68 0.85
CA GLN A 96 -5.11 16.27 1.15
C GLN A 96 -4.50 15.92 2.52
N ARG A 97 -5.35 15.55 3.49
CA ARG A 97 -4.89 15.19 4.83
C ARG A 97 -4.24 13.81 4.75
N LYS A 98 -2.97 13.73 5.13
CA LYS A 98 -2.23 12.46 5.18
C LYS A 98 -2.83 11.53 6.23
N VAL A 99 -2.88 10.24 5.94
CA VAL A 99 -3.39 9.23 6.88
C VAL A 99 -2.53 9.21 8.14
N ASN A 100 -3.16 9.14 9.31
CA ASN A 100 -2.42 8.97 10.56
C ASN A 100 -1.98 7.52 10.74
N ILE A 101 -0.71 7.26 10.41
CA ILE A 101 -0.16 5.90 10.52
C ILE A 101 0.59 5.66 11.83
N PHE A 102 1.02 6.69 12.55
CA PHE A 102 1.87 6.57 13.75
C PHE A 102 1.05 6.15 14.98
N THR A 103 0.67 4.88 15.03
CA THR A 103 -0.13 4.26 16.09
C THR A 103 0.68 3.21 16.85
N ASP A 104 0.27 2.90 18.09
CA ASP A 104 0.87 1.82 18.88
C ASP A 104 0.78 0.47 18.17
N ARG A 105 -0.31 0.24 17.41
CA ARG A 105 -0.48 -0.95 16.57
C ARG A 105 0.63 -1.04 15.54
N ARG A 106 0.89 0.05 14.80
CA ARG A 106 1.95 0.09 13.80
C ARG A 106 3.32 -0.13 14.41
N LYS A 107 3.58 0.43 15.60
CA LYS A 107 4.83 0.18 16.33
C LYS A 107 5.04 -1.32 16.59
N GLN A 108 4.03 -2.02 17.09
CA GLN A 108 4.10 -3.48 17.32
C GLN A 108 4.36 -4.28 16.04
N VAL A 109 3.69 -3.91 14.94
CA VAL A 109 3.90 -4.55 13.64
C VAL A 109 5.32 -4.28 13.11
N GLY A 110 5.82 -3.05 13.28
CA GLY A 110 7.18 -2.67 12.95
C GLY A 110 8.23 -3.47 13.72
N GLU A 111 8.06 -3.63 15.04
CA GLU A 111 8.93 -4.44 15.90
C GLU A 111 8.93 -5.92 15.48
N PHE A 112 7.75 -6.50 15.23
CA PHE A 112 7.61 -7.87 14.73
C PHE A 112 8.35 -8.07 13.40
N ARG A 113 8.15 -7.15 12.45
CA ARG A 113 8.82 -7.20 11.16
C ARG A 113 10.34 -7.08 11.30
N HIS A 114 10.81 -6.15 12.14
CA HIS A 114 12.23 -5.96 12.39
C HIS A 114 12.86 -7.23 12.99
N LYS A 115 12.15 -7.92 13.87
CA LYS A 115 12.55 -9.24 14.39
C LYS A 115 12.73 -10.27 13.27
N LEU A 116 11.76 -10.41 12.37
CA LEU A 116 11.87 -11.33 11.23
C LEU A 116 13.04 -10.97 10.29
N LYS A 117 13.27 -9.67 10.04
CA LYS A 117 14.42 -9.20 9.25
C LYS A 117 15.74 -9.59 9.91
N ARG A 118 15.88 -9.42 11.23
CA ARG A 118 17.10 -9.84 11.96
C ARG A 118 17.34 -11.34 11.87
N CYS A 119 16.30 -12.16 12.08
CA CYS A 119 16.43 -13.61 11.91
C CYS A 119 16.94 -13.98 10.50
N SER A 120 16.52 -13.25 9.46
CA SER A 120 17.00 -13.45 8.09
C SER A 120 18.48 -13.10 7.93
N LEU A 121 18.95 -12.02 8.56
CA LEU A 121 20.35 -11.58 8.49
C LEU A 121 21.28 -12.46 9.34
N GLU A 122 20.78 -13.02 10.44
CA GLU A 122 21.51 -13.88 11.37
C GLU A 122 21.46 -15.38 10.98
N ASN A 123 20.83 -15.72 9.84
CA ASN A 123 20.59 -17.09 9.39
C ASN A 123 19.77 -17.96 10.36
N ASP A 124 19.00 -17.38 11.28
CA ASP A 124 18.10 -18.09 12.20
C ASP A 124 16.77 -18.46 11.51
N SER A 125 16.84 -19.49 10.67
CA SER A 125 15.69 -19.97 9.90
C SER A 125 14.59 -20.57 10.77
N VAL A 126 14.95 -21.18 11.91
CA VAL A 126 14.00 -21.84 12.81
C VAL A 126 13.08 -20.80 13.46
N THR A 127 13.68 -19.74 14.02
CA THR A 127 12.89 -18.66 14.63
C THR A 127 12.08 -17.91 13.58
N PHE A 128 12.66 -17.65 12.40
CA PHE A 128 11.96 -17.00 11.31
C PHE A 128 10.67 -17.76 10.96
N LEU A 129 10.78 -19.05 10.63
CA LEU A 129 9.65 -19.89 10.22
C LEU A 129 8.57 -19.96 11.31
N LYS A 130 8.97 -20.10 12.58
CA LYS A 130 8.03 -20.10 13.71
C LYS A 130 7.15 -18.86 13.76
N TYR A 131 7.72 -17.66 13.57
CA TYR A 131 6.95 -16.41 13.58
C TYR A 131 6.14 -16.22 12.30
N TYR A 132 6.72 -16.55 11.15
CA TYR A 132 6.08 -16.47 9.84
C TYR A 132 4.82 -17.36 9.77
N GLU A 133 4.96 -18.65 10.08
CA GLU A 133 3.85 -19.62 10.06
C GLU A 133 2.78 -19.28 11.10
N LYS A 134 3.18 -18.75 12.26
CA LYS A 134 2.21 -18.29 13.26
C LYS A 134 1.34 -17.16 12.72
N ALA A 135 1.92 -16.15 12.07
CA ALA A 135 1.16 -15.03 11.53
C ALA A 135 0.15 -15.47 10.45
N ILE A 136 0.54 -16.41 9.60
CA ILE A 136 -0.34 -16.99 8.57
C ILE A 136 -1.46 -17.80 9.21
N ARG A 137 -1.14 -18.72 10.13
CA ARG A 137 -2.13 -19.54 10.83
C ARG A 137 -3.14 -18.70 11.62
N ASP A 138 -2.67 -17.63 12.26
CA ASP A 138 -3.55 -16.73 13.02
C ASP A 138 -4.53 -16.02 12.07
N TRP A 139 -4.07 -15.60 10.88
CA TRP A 139 -4.93 -15.01 9.85
C TRP A 139 -5.95 -16.02 9.29
N ASP A 140 -5.49 -17.21 8.90
CA ASP A 140 -6.36 -18.27 8.35
C ASP A 140 -7.47 -18.64 9.35
N ASN A 141 -7.12 -18.74 10.63
CA ASN A 141 -8.08 -19.02 11.69
C ASN A 141 -9.16 -17.93 11.81
N VAL A 142 -8.81 -16.66 11.59
CA VAL A 142 -9.77 -15.55 11.63
C VAL A 142 -10.65 -15.48 10.40
N ILE A 143 -10.14 -15.81 9.21
CA ILE A 143 -10.99 -15.96 8.02
C ILE A 143 -12.01 -17.08 8.25
N CYS A 144 -11.57 -18.24 8.73
CA CYS A 144 -12.44 -19.39 8.96
C CYS A 144 -13.46 -19.18 10.09
N ASN A 145 -13.20 -18.23 11.00
CA ASN A 145 -14.05 -17.94 12.15
C ASN A 145 -14.46 -16.46 12.23
N ARG A 146 -14.75 -15.81 11.08
CA ARG A 146 -15.02 -14.36 10.99
C ARG A 146 -16.00 -13.83 12.06
N SER A 147 -17.05 -14.58 12.41
CA SER A 147 -18.06 -14.18 13.42
C SER A 147 -17.53 -14.07 14.86
N LYS A 148 -16.38 -14.69 15.18
CA LYS A 148 -15.76 -14.65 16.51
C LYS A 148 -14.83 -13.46 16.72
N TYR A 149 -14.52 -12.72 15.67
CA TYR A 149 -13.52 -11.65 15.69
C TYR A 149 -14.15 -10.34 15.24
N ASN A 150 -13.94 -9.29 16.02
CA ASN A 150 -14.34 -7.95 15.60
C ASN A 150 -13.38 -7.41 14.54
N HIS A 151 -13.82 -6.36 13.83
CA HIS A 151 -13.06 -5.78 12.72
C HIS A 151 -11.62 -5.40 13.08
N GLN A 152 -11.42 -4.75 14.23
CA GLN A 152 -10.09 -4.32 14.67
C GLN A 152 -9.14 -5.50 14.93
N GLN A 153 -9.66 -6.62 15.45
CA GLN A 153 -8.89 -7.85 15.64
C GLN A 153 -8.51 -8.48 14.30
N ARG A 154 -9.43 -8.49 13.33
CA ARG A 154 -9.15 -8.98 11.97
C ARG A 154 -8.04 -8.17 11.31
N GLN A 155 -8.15 -6.85 11.32
CA GLN A 155 -7.14 -5.95 10.76
C GLN A 155 -5.77 -6.11 11.42
N ARG A 156 -5.72 -6.22 12.75
CA ARG A 156 -4.47 -6.44 13.47
C ARG A 156 -3.75 -7.68 12.95
N LEU A 157 -4.47 -8.78 12.76
CA LEU A 157 -3.88 -10.03 12.29
C LEU A 157 -3.50 -9.96 10.81
N ALA A 158 -4.27 -9.24 9.99
CA ALA A 158 -3.89 -8.92 8.62
C ALA A 158 -2.58 -8.11 8.57
N ASP A 159 -2.38 -7.13 9.45
CA ASP A 159 -1.16 -6.33 9.53
C ASP A 159 0.08 -7.21 9.81
N PHE A 160 -0.02 -8.14 10.77
CA PHE A 160 1.06 -9.08 11.09
C PHE A 160 1.30 -10.07 9.95
N CYS A 161 0.24 -10.58 9.31
CA CYS A 161 0.35 -11.49 8.18
C CYS A 161 1.02 -10.82 6.98
N HIS A 162 0.60 -9.60 6.64
CA HIS A 162 1.23 -8.79 5.60
C HIS A 162 2.70 -8.53 5.90
N ALA A 163 3.04 -8.15 7.14
CA ALA A 163 4.43 -7.94 7.55
C ALA A 163 5.28 -9.23 7.45
N ALA A 164 4.69 -10.40 7.70
CA ALA A 164 5.34 -11.69 7.53
C ALA A 164 5.63 -11.99 6.04
N TYR A 165 4.68 -11.71 5.14
CA TYR A 165 4.90 -11.84 3.69
C TYR A 165 6.00 -10.90 3.18
N ASP A 166 6.00 -9.62 3.57
CA ASP A 166 7.08 -8.69 3.22
C ASP A 166 8.44 -9.18 3.73
N ALA A 167 8.50 -9.71 4.96
CA ALA A 167 9.73 -10.24 5.53
C ALA A 167 10.24 -11.48 4.77
N GLU A 168 9.35 -12.39 4.35
CA GLU A 168 9.73 -13.57 3.57
C GLU A 168 10.19 -13.19 2.14
N ILE A 169 9.59 -12.19 1.51
CA ILE A 169 10.09 -11.65 0.23
C ILE A 169 11.53 -11.12 0.40
N VAL A 170 11.80 -10.37 1.46
CA VAL A 170 13.15 -9.87 1.76
C VAL A 170 14.10 -11.02 2.07
N ARG A 171 13.68 -12.01 2.87
CA ARG A 171 14.47 -13.20 3.17
C ARG A 171 14.86 -13.92 1.89
N ARG A 172 13.90 -14.21 1.01
CA ARG A 172 14.15 -14.88 -0.28
C ARG A 172 15.15 -14.11 -1.15
N ARG A 173 15.13 -12.77 -1.13
CA ARG A 173 16.13 -11.95 -1.84
C ARG A 173 17.54 -12.10 -1.28
N VAL A 174 17.69 -12.22 0.04
CA VAL A 174 19.01 -12.40 0.68
C VAL A 174 19.61 -13.77 0.35
N PHE A 175 18.78 -14.82 0.23
CA PHE A 175 19.27 -16.20 0.04
C PHE A 175 19.22 -16.72 -1.41
N TYR A 176 18.38 -16.17 -2.28
CA TYR A 176 18.11 -16.69 -3.62
C TYR A 176 18.18 -15.57 -4.67
N GLU A 177 19.38 -15.04 -4.94
CA GLU A 177 19.57 -13.95 -5.91
C GLU A 177 19.17 -14.30 -7.36
N ASN A 178 18.96 -15.57 -7.72
CA ASN A 178 18.83 -15.98 -9.13
C ASN A 178 17.63 -16.87 -9.49
N ILE A 179 16.59 -16.96 -8.64
CA ILE A 179 15.41 -17.77 -8.96
C ILE A 179 14.15 -16.91 -8.91
N LYS A 180 13.37 -16.95 -10.00
CA LYS A 180 12.03 -16.34 -10.08
C LYS A 180 11.23 -16.81 -8.86
N LEU A 181 10.69 -15.88 -8.06
CA LEU A 181 9.87 -16.20 -6.89
C LEU A 181 8.74 -17.16 -7.31
N GLN A 182 8.91 -18.46 -7.07
CA GLN A 182 7.88 -19.48 -7.33
C GLN A 182 6.95 -19.57 -6.11
N GLY A 183 5.65 -19.77 -6.37
CA GLY A 183 4.60 -19.93 -5.35
C GLY A 183 4.17 -18.59 -4.72
N ASP A 184 3.39 -17.82 -5.48
CA ASP A 184 3.36 -16.35 -5.49
C ASP A 184 3.01 -15.69 -4.14
N ILE A 185 4.05 -15.45 -3.34
CA ILE A 185 3.95 -14.71 -2.09
C ILE A 185 3.67 -13.22 -2.33
N LEU A 186 3.98 -12.69 -3.52
CA LEU A 186 3.62 -11.32 -3.90
C LEU A 186 2.11 -11.23 -4.08
N ASP A 187 1.47 -12.20 -4.72
CA ASP A 187 0.01 -12.26 -4.83
C ASP A 187 -0.66 -12.30 -3.45
N LYS A 188 -0.16 -13.16 -2.55
CA LYS A 188 -0.66 -13.24 -1.17
C LYS A 188 -0.52 -11.91 -0.43
N MET A 189 0.61 -11.22 -0.62
CA MET A 189 0.85 -9.90 -0.05
C MET A 189 -0.10 -8.84 -0.65
N GLN A 190 -0.34 -8.90 -1.96
CA GLN A 190 -1.24 -8.00 -2.66
C GLN A 190 -2.68 -8.14 -2.15
N LEU A 191 -3.17 -9.37 -2.05
CA LEU A 191 -4.50 -9.69 -1.52
C LEU A 191 -4.63 -9.22 -0.07
N MET A 192 -3.60 -9.44 0.75
CA MET A 192 -3.63 -9.05 2.16
C MET A 192 -3.76 -7.55 2.37
N SER A 193 -3.28 -6.73 1.43
CA SER A 193 -3.24 -5.27 1.58
C SER A 193 -4.61 -4.71 1.99
N ALA A 194 -5.69 -5.11 1.29
CA ALA A 194 -7.06 -4.65 1.53
C ALA A 194 -7.61 -4.95 2.94
N HIS A 195 -7.04 -5.94 3.64
CA HIS A 195 -7.52 -6.37 4.95
C HIS A 195 -6.77 -5.70 6.12
N THR A 196 -5.69 -4.98 5.84
CA THR A 196 -4.87 -4.31 6.85
C THR A 196 -5.56 -3.06 7.41
N SER A 197 -5.04 -2.52 8.51
CA SER A 197 -5.59 -1.33 9.14
C SER A 197 -5.31 -0.02 8.40
N CYS A 198 -4.46 -0.05 7.36
CA CYS A 198 -4.15 1.11 6.54
C CYS A 198 -3.70 0.59 5.16
N PRO A 199 -4.62 0.21 4.26
CA PRO A 199 -4.27 -0.57 3.07
C PRO A 199 -3.34 0.16 2.08
N ILE A 200 -3.24 1.49 2.16
CA ILE A 200 -2.36 2.31 1.31
C ILE A 200 -0.89 1.97 1.56
N ALA A 201 -0.49 1.81 2.83
CA ALA A 201 0.91 1.53 3.16
C ALA A 201 1.36 0.14 2.66
N PRO A 202 0.64 -0.97 2.93
CA PRO A 202 0.86 -2.29 2.35
C PRO A 202 0.91 -2.31 0.83
N ASP A 203 -0.02 -1.63 0.17
CA ASP A 203 -0.07 -1.59 -1.30
C ASP A 203 1.14 -0.84 -1.89
N VAL A 204 1.60 0.24 -1.24
CA VAL A 204 2.87 0.91 -1.56
C VAL A 204 4.07 -0.02 -1.38
N ILE A 205 4.12 -0.82 -0.31
CA ILE A 205 5.19 -1.82 -0.12
C ILE A 205 5.11 -2.87 -1.23
N PHE A 206 3.92 -3.38 -1.54
CA PHE A 206 3.71 -4.38 -2.59
C PHE A 206 4.26 -3.88 -3.93
N LEU A 207 3.87 -2.69 -4.39
CA LEU A 207 4.38 -2.10 -5.64
C LEU A 207 5.91 -1.96 -5.63
N THR A 208 6.48 -1.57 -4.50
CA THR A 208 7.93 -1.45 -4.32
C THR A 208 8.64 -2.82 -4.38
N ARG A 209 8.02 -3.87 -3.83
CA ARG A 209 8.56 -5.23 -3.88
C ARG A 209 8.40 -5.86 -5.25
N PHE A 210 7.25 -5.68 -5.87
CA PHE A 210 6.92 -6.17 -7.19
C PHE A 210 7.83 -5.56 -8.24
N SER A 211 7.98 -4.24 -8.27
CA SER A 211 8.94 -3.54 -9.16
C SER A 211 10.35 -4.10 -9.04
N SER A 212 10.84 -4.21 -7.81
CA SER A 212 12.18 -4.74 -7.55
C SER A 212 12.30 -6.20 -7.98
N ALA A 213 11.24 -7.02 -7.86
CA ALA A 213 11.25 -8.43 -8.24
C ALA A 213 11.23 -8.60 -9.76
N LEU A 214 10.47 -7.73 -10.45
CA LEU A 214 10.37 -7.67 -11.89
C LEU A 214 11.75 -7.40 -12.53
N VAL A 215 12.46 -6.38 -12.05
CA VAL A 215 13.80 -6.03 -12.56
C VAL A 215 14.80 -7.15 -12.27
N MET A 216 14.79 -7.73 -11.06
CA MET A 216 15.69 -8.85 -10.72
C MET A 216 15.43 -10.11 -11.56
N ALA A 217 14.19 -10.36 -11.97
CA ALA A 217 13.83 -11.48 -12.83
C ALA A 217 14.22 -11.28 -14.31
N GLY A 218 14.95 -10.21 -14.64
CA GLY A 218 15.37 -9.88 -16.01
C GLY A 218 14.38 -9.01 -16.78
N GLY A 219 13.37 -8.43 -16.11
CA GLY A 219 12.50 -7.42 -16.69
C GLY A 219 13.23 -6.10 -16.99
N SER A 220 12.56 -5.19 -17.73
CA SER A 220 13.14 -3.89 -18.06
C SER A 220 13.19 -2.96 -16.83
N LEU A 221 14.12 -2.00 -16.83
CA LEU A 221 14.19 -0.97 -15.80
C LEU A 221 12.96 -0.05 -15.87
N GLU A 222 12.46 0.18 -17.07
CA GLU A 222 11.29 0.99 -17.37
C GLU A 222 10.02 0.41 -16.73
N ASP A 223 9.80 -0.90 -16.83
CA ASP A 223 8.65 -1.56 -16.19
C ASP A 223 8.74 -1.48 -14.65
N GLY A 224 9.97 -1.60 -14.12
CA GLY A 224 10.24 -1.40 -12.70
C GLY A 224 9.94 0.03 -12.25
N LEU A 225 10.36 1.03 -13.02
CA LEU A 225 10.13 2.45 -12.74
C LEU A 225 8.65 2.82 -12.82
N ALA A 226 7.88 2.28 -13.78
CA ALA A 226 6.44 2.52 -13.88
C ALA A 226 5.70 2.08 -12.59
N CYS A 227 6.05 0.91 -12.06
CA CYS A 227 5.50 0.44 -10.78
C CYS A 227 5.89 1.33 -9.58
N ILE A 228 7.08 1.94 -9.62
CA ILE A 228 7.53 2.90 -8.61
C ILE A 228 6.78 4.22 -8.75
N GLU A 229 6.52 4.71 -9.95
CA GLU A 229 5.71 5.91 -10.20
C GLU A 229 4.29 5.74 -9.65
N ASP A 230 3.67 4.58 -9.86
CA ASP A 230 2.38 4.23 -9.24
C ASP A 230 2.44 4.26 -7.70
N ALA A 231 3.53 3.77 -7.13
CA ALA A 231 3.75 3.83 -5.68
C ALA A 231 3.93 5.29 -5.20
N GLN A 232 4.61 6.13 -5.98
CA GLN A 232 4.84 7.54 -5.67
C GLN A 232 3.54 8.35 -5.63
N GLN A 233 2.61 8.11 -6.57
CA GLN A 233 1.28 8.75 -6.53
C GLN A 233 0.55 8.43 -5.21
N LYS A 234 0.68 7.20 -4.71
CA LYS A 234 0.08 6.78 -3.44
C LYS A 234 0.80 7.34 -2.21
N MET A 235 2.07 7.74 -2.33
CA MET A 235 2.82 8.38 -1.24
C MET A 235 2.21 9.72 -0.82
N GLU A 236 1.47 10.41 -1.69
CA GLU A 236 0.82 11.70 -1.36
C GLU A 236 -0.15 11.57 -0.18
N LEU A 237 -0.76 10.39 -0.03
CA LEU A 237 -1.68 10.04 1.05
C LEU A 237 -0.98 9.64 2.35
N LEU A 238 0.34 9.41 2.33
CA LEU A 238 1.11 8.93 3.47
C LEU A 238 2.05 10.03 4.01
N PRO A 239 2.26 10.11 5.34
CA PRO A 239 3.39 10.86 5.88
C PRO A 239 4.72 10.22 5.48
N ALA A 240 5.79 10.98 5.65
CA ALA A 240 7.14 10.43 5.57
C ALA A 240 7.25 9.31 6.61
N CYS A 241 7.69 8.12 6.18
CA CYS A 241 7.72 6.89 6.97
C CYS A 241 8.55 5.83 6.24
N ARG A 242 8.60 4.61 6.78
CA ARG A 242 9.33 3.50 6.16
C ARG A 242 8.83 3.16 4.77
N GLU A 243 7.51 3.07 4.52
CA GLU A 243 7.02 2.65 3.20
C GLU A 243 7.36 3.67 2.13
N THR A 244 7.12 4.94 2.42
CA THR A 244 7.48 6.04 1.51
C THR A 244 9.00 6.11 1.32
N GLY A 245 9.79 5.84 2.36
CA GLY A 245 11.25 5.71 2.26
C GLY A 245 11.71 4.54 1.37
N LEU A 246 11.02 3.39 1.42
CA LEU A 246 11.31 2.24 0.57
C LEU A 246 11.06 2.53 -0.91
N VAL A 247 9.97 3.25 -1.25
CA VAL A 247 9.70 3.68 -2.63
C VAL A 247 10.85 4.51 -3.16
N LEU A 248 11.25 5.54 -2.40
CA LEU A 248 12.35 6.44 -2.78
C LEU A 248 13.67 5.67 -2.90
N TYR A 249 13.93 4.70 -2.02
CA TYR A 249 15.13 3.87 -2.06
C TYR A 249 15.16 2.98 -3.30
N SER A 250 14.05 2.33 -3.65
CA SER A 250 13.95 1.55 -4.89
C SER A 250 14.10 2.43 -6.13
N LYS A 251 13.50 3.63 -6.13
CA LYS A 251 13.71 4.62 -7.20
C LYS A 251 15.18 4.98 -7.34
N PHE A 252 15.86 5.28 -6.22
CA PHE A 252 17.28 5.59 -6.20
C PHE A 252 18.11 4.46 -6.82
N ASN A 253 17.86 3.21 -6.42
CA ASN A 253 18.58 2.06 -6.97
C ASN A 253 18.38 1.91 -8.49
N PHE A 254 17.15 2.06 -8.98
CA PHE A 254 16.89 1.96 -10.43
C PHE A 254 17.54 3.09 -11.23
N LEU A 255 17.49 4.32 -10.70
CA LEU A 255 18.16 5.47 -11.32
C LEU A 255 19.68 5.31 -11.27
N LEU A 256 20.24 4.79 -10.18
CA LEU A 256 21.67 4.49 -10.09
C LEU A 256 22.08 3.43 -11.12
N MET A 257 21.34 2.33 -11.24
CA MET A 257 21.57 1.31 -12.28
C MET A 257 21.50 1.89 -13.70
N LYS A 258 20.54 2.81 -13.94
CA LYS A 258 20.42 3.50 -15.23
C LYS A 258 21.61 4.44 -15.47
N HIS A 259 22.06 5.17 -14.46
CA HIS A 259 23.25 6.05 -14.55
C HIS A 259 24.54 5.25 -14.78
N GLU A 260 24.69 4.09 -14.15
CA GLU A 260 25.84 3.20 -14.36
C GLU A 260 25.90 2.65 -15.79
N ARG A 261 24.74 2.40 -16.41
CA ARG A 261 24.61 1.98 -17.82
C ARG A 261 24.79 3.15 -18.80
N ASP A 262 24.29 4.33 -18.45
CA ASP A 262 24.40 5.56 -19.23
C ASP A 262 24.65 6.78 -18.33
N ARG A 263 25.94 7.13 -18.21
CA ARG A 263 26.46 8.20 -17.36
C ARG A 263 26.00 9.61 -17.76
N THR A 264 25.36 9.76 -18.92
CA THR A 264 24.90 11.06 -19.43
C THR A 264 23.43 11.36 -19.11
N SER A 265 22.67 10.35 -18.68
CA SER A 265 21.20 10.43 -18.60
C SER A 265 20.63 10.94 -17.28
N ILE A 266 21.39 10.88 -16.17
CA ILE A 266 20.91 11.21 -14.83
C ILE A 266 21.93 12.10 -14.10
N ASP A 267 21.45 13.21 -13.56
CA ASP A 267 22.23 14.17 -12.80
C ASP A 267 22.63 13.59 -11.42
N LYS A 268 23.91 13.68 -11.08
CA LYS A 268 24.43 13.30 -9.76
C LYS A 268 23.78 14.11 -8.64
N GLU A 269 23.42 15.37 -8.90
CA GLU A 269 22.74 16.21 -7.93
C GLU A 269 21.32 15.70 -7.64
N GLU A 270 20.61 15.21 -8.65
CA GLU A 270 19.27 14.62 -8.51
C GLU A 270 19.32 13.32 -7.69
N LEU A 271 20.30 12.44 -7.96
CA LEU A 271 20.54 11.23 -7.16
C LEU A 271 20.87 11.56 -5.71
N SER A 272 21.67 12.59 -5.46
CA SER A 272 22.02 13.04 -4.10
C SER A 272 20.80 13.59 -3.34
N LYS A 273 19.97 14.42 -3.99
CA LYS A 273 18.71 14.92 -3.41
C LYS A 273 17.75 13.78 -3.06
N LEU A 274 17.65 12.78 -3.94
CA LEU A 274 16.84 11.60 -3.70
C LEU A 274 17.38 10.79 -2.52
N GLY A 275 18.70 10.55 -2.44
CA GLY A 275 19.33 9.87 -1.30
C GLY A 275 19.06 10.56 0.05
N ASN A 276 19.16 11.89 0.10
CA ASN A 276 18.82 12.66 1.30
C ASN A 276 17.34 12.52 1.70
N SER A 277 16.45 12.49 0.70
CA SER A 277 15.01 12.29 0.92
C SER A 277 14.72 10.89 1.49
N VAL A 278 15.41 9.85 1.01
CA VAL A 278 15.32 8.49 1.56
C VAL A 278 15.65 8.49 3.06
N ILE A 279 16.77 9.10 3.45
CA ILE A 279 17.22 9.17 4.86
C ILE A 279 16.18 9.89 5.72
N SER A 280 15.66 11.03 5.24
CA SER A 280 14.64 11.80 5.94
C SER A 280 13.40 10.95 6.23
N HIS A 281 12.91 10.19 5.26
CA HIS A 281 11.73 9.35 5.44
C HIS A 281 11.94 8.24 6.48
N PHE A 282 13.07 7.55 6.47
CA PHE A 282 13.35 6.52 7.50
C PHE A 282 13.58 7.10 8.90
N SER A 283 14.09 8.32 8.99
CA SER A 283 14.38 8.98 10.27
C SER A 283 13.12 9.31 11.09
N THR A 284 11.95 9.34 10.44
CA THR A 284 10.67 9.66 11.10
C THR A 284 10.08 8.52 11.95
N GLU A 285 10.52 7.27 11.77
CA GLU A 285 9.97 6.12 12.53
C GLU A 285 10.75 5.79 13.81
N SER A 286 12.08 5.78 13.77
CA SER A 286 12.96 5.69 14.95
C SER A 286 14.44 5.87 14.59
N ASP A 287 15.25 6.30 15.56
CA ASP A 287 16.71 6.42 15.42
C ASP A 287 17.40 5.08 15.08
N THR A 288 16.85 3.96 15.55
CA THR A 288 17.39 2.61 15.29
C THR A 288 17.27 2.20 13.82
N ILE A 289 16.15 2.50 13.16
CA ILE A 289 15.96 2.22 11.73
C ILE A 289 16.86 3.13 10.87
N SER A 290 17.01 4.39 11.29
CA SER A 290 17.93 5.35 10.66
C SER A 290 19.39 4.87 10.72
N ASN A 291 19.84 4.33 11.85
CA ASN A 291 21.20 3.83 12.02
C ASN A 291 21.48 2.56 11.19
N ASP A 292 20.51 1.65 11.05
CA ASP A 292 20.65 0.50 10.16
C ASP A 292 20.76 0.90 8.68
N PHE A 293 20.08 1.98 8.27
CA PHE A 293 20.18 2.50 6.90
C PHE A 293 21.45 3.31 6.64
N LYS A 294 21.89 4.14 7.59
CA LYS A 294 23.16 4.87 7.48
C LYS A 294 24.35 3.93 7.24
N ARG A 295 24.33 2.73 7.82
CA ARG A 295 25.33 1.67 7.60
C ARG A 295 25.37 1.09 6.18
N ILE A 296 24.33 1.32 5.37
CA ILE A 296 24.30 0.89 3.96
C ILE A 296 24.90 1.97 3.04
N PHE A 297 24.95 3.23 3.48
CA PHE A 297 25.43 4.39 2.72
C PHE A 297 26.78 4.94 3.21
N CYS A 298 27.38 4.37 4.26
CA CYS A 298 28.73 4.65 4.74
C CYS A 298 29.61 3.42 4.54
#